data_AF-A0A9D0ZJU9-F1
#
_entry.id   AF-A0A9D0ZJU9-F1
#
_cell.length_a   1.000
_cell.length_b   1.000
_cell.length_c   1.000
_cell.angle_alpha   90.00
_cell.angle_beta   90.00
_cell.angle_gamma   90.00
#
_symmetry.space_group_name_H-M   'P 1'
#
loop_
_entity.id
_entity.type
_entity.pdbx_description
1 polymer ?
#
loop_
_entity_poly.entity_id
_entity_poly.type
_entity_poly.pdbx_seq_one_letter_code
_entity_poly.pdbx_strand_id
1 'polypeptide(L)'
;MNEQQLAVRKSILEDFIFPSEYNLLFINAGSETSLKIKSPVDYVIVHNNDYDTQVQVRGRVNSDLSKLYLPLLGTTDLTVPEEYLNKPLFTEEKAELCAILNRTNPYNRRFGWTTIKSMLIDCDYTISEGRKNNRRYAIISPPQ
;
A
#
# COMPACT_ATOMS: atom_id res chain seq x y z
N MET A 1 -5.13 -8.27 23.58
CA MET A 1 -6.54 -7.93 23.32
C MET A 1 -7.18 -7.57 24.66
N ASN A 2 -8.00 -6.52 24.71
CA ASN A 2 -8.78 -6.20 25.90
C ASN A 2 -10.09 -7.03 25.94
N GLU A 3 -10.82 -6.95 27.05
CA GLU A 3 -12.08 -7.71 27.24
C GLU A 3 -13.14 -7.39 26.18
N GLN A 4 -13.25 -6.11 25.78
CA GLN A 4 -14.16 -5.69 24.71
C GLN A 4 -13.80 -6.33 23.36
N GLN A 5 -12.52 -6.33 22.98
CA GLN A 5 -12.04 -6.97 21.77
C GLN A 5 -12.28 -8.49 21.79
N LEU A 6 -12.16 -9.13 22.95
CA LEU A 6 -12.47 -10.56 23.11
C LEU A 6 -13.96 -10.85 22.93
N ALA A 7 -14.84 -10.02 23.51
CA ALA A 7 -16.29 -10.14 23.35
C ALA A 7 -16.71 -9.93 21.89
N VAL A 8 -16.18 -8.91 21.22
CA VAL A 8 -16.42 -8.62 19.80
C VAL A 8 -15.94 -9.78 18.92
N ARG A 9 -14.72 -10.28 19.17
CA ARG A 9 -14.20 -11.44 18.45
C ARG A 9 -15.11 -12.65 18.62
N LYS A 10 -15.61 -12.90 19.84
CA LYS A 10 -16.51 -14.02 20.12
C LYS A 10 -17.81 -13.91 19.33
N SER A 11 -18.46 -12.74 19.32
CA SER A 11 -19.68 -12.54 18.54
C SER A 11 -19.45 -12.67 17.03
N ILE A 12 -18.34 -12.17 16.51
CA ILE A 12 -18.00 -12.31 15.08
C ILE A 12 -17.76 -13.79 14.72
N LEU A 13 -17.14 -14.58 15.60
CA LEU A 13 -16.83 -16.00 15.34
C LEU A 13 -18.03 -16.93 15.54
N GLU A 14 -18.86 -16.67 16.54
CA GLU A 14 -20.00 -17.53 16.92
C GLU A 14 -21.28 -17.12 16.20
N ASP A 15 -21.57 -15.82 16.14
CA ASP A 15 -22.82 -15.29 15.59
C ASP A 15 -22.69 -14.85 14.12
N PHE A 16 -21.45 -14.70 13.62
CA PHE A 16 -21.15 -14.19 12.28
C PHE A 16 -21.69 -12.77 12.00
N ILE A 17 -21.94 -12.02 13.08
CA ILE A 17 -22.46 -10.66 13.06
C ILE A 17 -21.30 -9.69 13.26
N PHE A 18 -21.18 -8.75 12.33
CA PHE A 18 -20.33 -7.58 12.52
C PHE A 18 -21.06 -6.56 13.40
N PRO A 19 -20.56 -6.23 14.61
CA PRO A 19 -21.27 -5.34 15.51
C PRO A 19 -21.36 -3.92 14.93
N SER A 20 -22.53 -3.29 15.05
CA SER A 20 -22.81 -1.95 14.50
C SER A 20 -21.95 -0.83 15.10
N GLU A 21 -21.31 -1.09 16.23
CA GLU A 21 -20.38 -0.18 16.91
C GLU A 21 -19.06 -0.01 16.16
N TYR A 22 -18.76 -0.91 15.22
CA TYR A 22 -17.54 -0.91 14.42
C TYR A 22 -17.88 -0.79 12.94
N ASN A 23 -17.00 -0.10 12.21
CA ASN A 23 -17.13 0.10 10.76
C ASN A 23 -16.03 -0.62 9.97
N LEU A 24 -14.98 -1.08 10.67
CA LEU A 24 -13.79 -1.67 10.06
C LEU A 24 -13.34 -2.93 10.81
N LEU A 25 -13.05 -3.97 10.05
CA LEU A 25 -12.51 -5.24 10.55
C LEU A 25 -11.20 -5.55 9.84
N PHE A 26 -10.14 -5.78 10.62
CA PHE A 26 -8.87 -6.28 10.09
C PHE A 26 -8.75 -7.79 10.34
N ILE A 27 -8.47 -8.55 9.29
CA ILE A 27 -8.27 -10.00 9.36
C ILE A 27 -6.87 -10.29 8.84
N ASN A 28 -6.11 -11.06 9.60
CA ASN A 28 -4.80 -11.55 9.18
C ASN A 28 -4.92 -12.99 8.65
N ALA A 29 -4.00 -13.39 7.77
CA ALA A 29 -3.86 -14.73 7.21
C ALA A 29 -3.88 -15.85 8.28
N GLY A 30 -3.30 -15.59 9.46
CA GLY A 30 -3.29 -16.55 10.57
C GLY A 30 -4.63 -16.76 11.28
N SER A 31 -5.66 -15.94 10.98
CA SER A 31 -7.01 -16.05 11.56
C SER A 31 -8.02 -16.65 10.57
N GLU A 32 -7.54 -17.16 9.44
CA GLU A 32 -8.35 -17.46 8.26
C GLU A 32 -9.17 -18.74 8.30
N THR A 33 -8.82 -19.71 9.14
CA THR A 33 -9.61 -20.93 9.27
C THR A 33 -10.94 -20.64 9.97
N SER A 34 -12.01 -20.48 9.18
CA SER A 34 -13.45 -20.61 9.53
C SER A 34 -14.27 -19.33 9.76
N LEU A 35 -13.76 -18.13 9.47
CA LEU A 35 -14.57 -16.91 9.63
C LEU A 35 -15.59 -16.74 8.49
N LYS A 36 -16.86 -16.49 8.82
CA LYS A 36 -17.90 -16.05 7.87
C LYS A 36 -18.48 -14.71 8.30
N ILE A 37 -18.72 -13.80 7.36
CA ILE A 37 -19.36 -12.52 7.63
C ILE A 37 -20.71 -12.53 6.93
N LYS A 38 -21.78 -12.62 7.72
CA LYS A 38 -23.16 -12.61 7.21
C LYS A 38 -23.77 -11.22 7.17
N SER A 39 -23.26 -10.29 7.97
CA SER A 39 -23.68 -8.89 7.93
C SER A 39 -23.40 -8.26 6.55
N PRO A 40 -24.20 -7.26 6.14
CA PRO A 40 -23.89 -6.44 4.98
C PRO A 40 -22.52 -5.77 5.13
N VAL A 41 -21.72 -5.80 4.07
CA VAL A 41 -20.42 -5.14 4.00
C VAL A 41 -20.37 -4.35 2.70
N ASP A 42 -20.03 -3.06 2.78
CA ASP A 42 -19.98 -2.20 1.60
C ASP A 42 -18.83 -2.58 0.67
N TYR A 43 -17.64 -2.79 1.23
CA TYR A 43 -16.45 -3.15 0.48
C TYR A 43 -15.45 -3.99 1.28
N VAL A 44 -14.61 -4.74 0.58
CA VAL A 44 -13.51 -5.52 1.15
C VAL A 44 -12.21 -5.11 0.48
N ILE A 45 -11.13 -5.00 1.29
CA ILE A 45 -9.77 -4.76 0.80
C ILE A 45 -8.96 -6.02 1.11
N VAL A 46 -8.44 -6.69 0.07
CA VAL A 46 -7.61 -7.88 0.24
C VAL A 46 -6.18 -7.51 -0.07
N HIS A 47 -5.33 -7.35 0.94
CA HIS A 47 -3.91 -7.05 0.71
C HIS A 47 -3.08 -8.34 0.47
N ASN A 48 -3.47 -9.12 -0.54
CA ASN A 48 -2.74 -10.31 -0.98
C ASN A 48 -2.88 -10.46 -2.50
N ASN A 49 -1.79 -10.78 -3.18
CA ASN A 49 -1.73 -11.00 -4.62
C ASN A 49 -2.06 -12.44 -5.02
N ASP A 50 -2.10 -13.37 -4.07
CA ASP A 50 -2.46 -14.77 -4.31
C ASP A 50 -3.96 -14.90 -4.63
N TYR A 51 -4.26 -15.38 -5.83
CA TYR A 51 -5.62 -15.50 -6.34
C TYR A 51 -6.49 -16.42 -5.47
N ASP A 52 -5.93 -17.55 -5.01
CA ASP A 52 -6.68 -18.50 -4.17
C ASP A 52 -7.09 -17.86 -2.84
N THR A 53 -6.20 -17.08 -2.23
CA THR A 53 -6.51 -16.30 -1.04
C THR A 53 -7.61 -15.27 -1.31
N GLN A 54 -7.57 -14.57 -2.45
CA GLN A 54 -8.62 -13.59 -2.82
C GLN A 54 -9.99 -14.27 -2.97
N VAL A 55 -10.05 -15.42 -3.65
CA VAL A 55 -11.26 -16.22 -3.82
C VAL A 55 -11.80 -16.69 -2.47
N GLN A 56 -10.93 -17.17 -1.58
CA GLN A 56 -11.32 -17.60 -0.24
C GLN A 56 -11.88 -16.43 0.59
N VAL A 57 -11.24 -15.26 0.57
CA VAL A 57 -11.73 -14.09 1.31
C VAL A 57 -13.08 -13.64 0.78
N ARG A 58 -13.28 -13.57 -0.54
CA ARG A 58 -14.58 -13.25 -1.12
C ARG A 58 -15.65 -14.24 -0.69
N GLY A 59 -15.33 -15.54 -0.70
CA GLY A 59 -16.26 -16.60 -0.29
C GLY A 59 -16.69 -16.56 1.19
N ARG A 60 -15.98 -15.80 2.04
CA ARG A 60 -16.35 -15.62 3.45
C ARG A 60 -17.37 -14.50 3.66
N VAL A 61 -17.52 -13.60 2.70
CA VAL A 61 -18.50 -12.50 2.76
C VAL A 61 -19.73 -12.95 1.98
N ASN A 62 -20.76 -13.37 2.72
CA ASN A 62 -22.00 -13.92 2.15
C ASN A 62 -22.98 -12.85 1.68
N SER A 63 -22.69 -11.57 1.93
CA SER A 63 -23.48 -10.45 1.42
C SER A 63 -23.10 -10.12 -0.03
N ASP A 64 -24.05 -9.51 -0.74
CA ASP A 64 -23.82 -8.89 -2.04
C ASP A 64 -22.81 -7.76 -1.87
N LEU A 65 -21.54 -8.09 -2.09
CA LEU A 65 -20.44 -7.16 -1.95
C LEU A 65 -20.44 -6.22 -3.14
N SER A 66 -20.63 -4.92 -2.87
CA SER A 66 -20.65 -3.92 -3.93
C SER A 66 -19.28 -3.73 -4.58
N LYS A 67 -18.19 -3.82 -3.80
CA LYS A 67 -16.82 -3.51 -4.24
C LYS A 67 -15.77 -4.40 -3.57
N LEU A 68 -14.83 -4.91 -4.36
CA LEU A 68 -13.63 -5.62 -3.90
C LEU A 68 -12.39 -4.89 -4.38
N TYR A 69 -11.54 -4.45 -3.47
CA TYR A 69 -10.27 -3.80 -3.78
C TYR A 69 -9.14 -4.83 -3.66
N LEU A 70 -8.40 -5.00 -4.76
CA LEU A 70 -7.25 -5.88 -4.86
C LEU A 70 -5.97 -5.05 -5.05
N PRO A 71 -4.81 -5.51 -4.56
CA PRO A 71 -3.52 -4.92 -4.87
C PRO A 71 -3.30 -4.97 -6.38
N LEU A 72 -2.84 -3.85 -6.93
CA LEU A 72 -2.41 -3.79 -8.31
C LEU A 72 -1.10 -4.60 -8.45
N LEU A 73 -1.12 -5.62 -9.32
CA LEU A 73 0.08 -6.32 -9.75
C LEU A 73 0.80 -5.47 -10.79
N GLY A 74 1.85 -4.75 -10.37
CA GLY A 74 2.65 -3.90 -11.26
C GLY A 74 3.52 -2.90 -10.51
N THR A 75 4.40 -2.22 -11.26
CA THR A 75 5.14 -1.06 -10.77
C THR A 75 4.13 -0.05 -10.26
N THR A 76 4.15 0.23 -8.97
CA THR A 76 3.30 1.26 -8.40
C THR A 76 3.73 2.58 -9.02
N ASP A 77 2.92 3.13 -9.93
CA ASP A 77 3.21 4.37 -10.65
C ASP A 77 3.84 5.37 -9.68
N LEU A 78 5.10 5.68 -9.96
CA LEU A 78 5.91 6.50 -9.09
C LEU A 78 5.67 7.95 -9.51
N THR A 79 4.69 8.59 -8.87
CA THR A 79 4.38 9.99 -9.15
C THR A 79 5.31 10.88 -8.35
N VAL A 80 6.17 11.63 -9.04
CA VAL A 80 7.01 12.66 -8.43
C VAL A 80 6.21 13.95 -8.27
N PRO A 81 6.14 14.57 -7.09
CA PRO A 81 5.46 15.85 -6.91
C PRO A 81 6.09 16.93 -7.79
N GLU A 82 5.27 17.82 -8.36
CA GLU A 82 5.71 18.86 -9.30
C GLU A 82 6.85 19.73 -8.75
N GLU A 83 6.85 19.98 -7.43
CA GLU A 83 7.88 20.76 -6.77
C GLU A 83 9.28 20.15 -6.87
N TYR A 84 9.42 18.85 -7.17
CA TYR A 84 10.70 18.15 -7.39
C TYR A 84 11.04 17.95 -8.87
N LEU A 85 10.15 18.33 -9.79
CA LEU A 85 10.37 18.21 -11.23
C LEU A 85 11.17 19.39 -11.77
N ASN A 86 11.97 19.13 -12.81
CA ASN A 86 12.69 20.13 -13.60
C ASN A 86 13.59 21.09 -12.79
N LYS A 87 13.97 20.71 -11.56
CA LYS A 87 14.90 21.46 -10.71
C LYS A 87 16.09 20.60 -10.25
N PRO A 88 17.25 21.21 -9.95
CA PRO A 88 18.38 20.47 -9.39
C PRO A 88 18.08 20.03 -7.95
N LEU A 89 18.04 18.71 -7.73
CA LEU A 89 17.92 18.10 -6.41
C LEU A 89 19.31 17.73 -5.87
N PHE A 90 19.67 18.24 -4.71
CA PHE A 90 20.86 17.90 -3.95
C PHE A 90 20.56 16.79 -2.93
N THR A 91 21.55 16.44 -2.11
CA THR A 91 21.47 15.31 -1.17
C THR A 91 20.26 15.39 -0.25
N GLU A 92 19.98 16.58 0.27
CA GLU A 92 18.89 16.84 1.20
C GLU A 92 17.53 16.65 0.53
N GLU A 93 17.33 17.27 -0.63
CA GLU A 93 16.07 17.20 -1.38
C GLU A 93 15.82 15.79 -1.96
N LYS A 94 16.89 15.07 -2.33
CA LYS A 94 16.80 13.65 -2.70
C LYS A 94 16.31 12.80 -1.54
N ALA A 95 16.80 13.04 -0.33
CA ALA A 95 16.38 12.32 0.87
C ALA A 95 14.93 12.63 1.24
N GLU A 96 14.52 13.89 1.11
CA GLU A 96 13.14 14.34 1.30
C GLU A 96 12.19 13.67 0.30
N LEU A 97 12.53 13.69 -1.00
CA LEU A 97 11.76 13.00 -2.03
C LEU A 97 11.65 11.50 -1.76
N CYS A 98 12.74 10.83 -1.34
CA CYS A 98 12.68 9.41 -0.95
C CYS A 98 11.75 9.17 0.24
N ALA A 99 11.67 10.11 1.19
CA ALA A 99 10.76 10.02 2.32
C ALA A 99 9.30 10.23 1.91
N ILE A 100 9.02 11.15 0.99
CA ILE A 100 7.67 11.42 0.45
C ILE A 100 7.16 10.23 -0.34
N LEU A 101 8.00 9.66 -1.22
CA LEU A 101 7.65 8.49 -2.03
C LEU A 101 7.45 7.24 -1.17
N ASN A 102 8.07 7.19 0.01
CA ASN A 102 7.91 6.17 1.06
C ASN A 102 7.90 4.72 0.55
N ARG A 103 8.71 4.42 -0.48
CA ARG A 103 8.84 3.06 -1.02
C ARG A 103 9.71 2.24 -0.08
N THR A 104 9.21 1.08 0.32
CA THR A 104 9.89 0.15 1.23
C THR A 104 10.13 -1.20 0.58
N ASN A 105 11.17 -1.87 1.03
CA ASN A 105 11.43 -3.26 0.66
C ASN A 105 10.53 -4.23 1.47
N PRO A 106 10.53 -5.53 1.18
CA PRO A 106 9.76 -6.53 1.92
C PRO A 106 10.07 -6.60 3.43
N TYR A 107 11.19 -6.06 3.88
CA TYR A 107 11.62 -5.97 5.28
C TYR A 107 11.27 -4.62 5.93
N ASN A 108 10.37 -3.84 5.31
CA ASN A 108 9.95 -2.52 5.75
C ASN A 108 11.08 -1.47 5.87
N ARG A 109 12.18 -1.65 5.12
CA ARG A 109 13.25 -0.66 5.03
C ARG A 109 13.01 0.26 3.85
N ARG A 110 13.13 1.57 4.06
CA ARG A 110 12.98 2.58 3.00
C ARG A 110 14.08 2.44 1.95
N PHE A 111 13.71 2.60 0.69
CA PHE A 111 14.67 2.67 -0.40
C PHE A 111 15.42 4.00 -0.37
N GLY A 112 16.72 3.94 -0.66
CA GLY A 112 17.55 5.12 -0.87
C GLY A 112 17.47 5.64 -2.31
N TRP A 113 18.08 6.80 -2.54
CA TRP A 113 18.08 7.49 -3.84
C TRP A 113 18.44 6.59 -5.02
N THR A 114 19.44 5.72 -4.91
CA THR A 114 19.88 4.84 -6.01
C THR A 114 18.77 3.90 -6.50
N THR A 115 17.97 3.35 -5.58
CA THR A 115 16.87 2.46 -5.93
C THR A 115 15.67 3.24 -6.46
N ILE A 116 15.32 4.36 -5.80
CA ILE A 116 14.26 5.26 -6.27
C ILE A 116 14.57 5.77 -7.69
N LYS A 117 15.82 6.15 -7.96
CA LYS A 117 16.29 6.57 -9.29
C LYS A 117 16.02 5.49 -10.35
N SER A 118 16.28 4.23 -10.04
CA SER A 118 16.04 3.12 -10.97
C SER A 118 14.55 2.95 -11.22
N MET A 119 13.73 2.97 -10.16
CA MET A 119 12.27 2.87 -10.29
C MET A 119 11.65 4.04 -11.05
N LEU A 120 12.21 5.25 -10.93
CA LEU A 120 11.78 6.41 -11.70
C LEU A 120 12.07 6.23 -13.19
N ILE A 121 13.24 5.69 -13.55
CA ILE A 121 13.58 5.35 -14.93
C ILE A 121 12.61 4.28 -15.47
N ASP A 122 12.26 3.29 -14.66
CA ASP A 122 11.27 2.27 -15.02
C ASP A 122 9.86 2.86 -15.23
N CYS A 123 9.58 4.04 -14.66
CA CYS A 123 8.34 4.81 -14.86
C CYS A 123 8.50 5.91 -15.93
N ASP A 124 9.45 5.74 -16.86
CA ASP A 124 9.76 6.64 -17.98
C ASP A 124 10.21 8.06 -17.60
N TYR A 125 10.57 8.32 -16.34
CA TYR A 125 11.18 9.60 -15.97
C TYR A 125 12.59 9.71 -16.49
N THR A 126 12.95 10.90 -16.99
CA THR A 126 14.33 11.20 -17.41
C THR A 126 15.11 11.81 -16.25
N ILE A 127 16.27 11.24 -15.92
CA ILE A 127 17.13 11.74 -14.84
C ILE A 127 18.47 12.21 -15.43
N SER A 128 18.76 13.50 -15.28
CA SER A 128 20.07 14.08 -15.63
C SER A 128 20.88 14.40 -14.38
N GLU A 129 22.16 14.08 -14.38
CA GLU A 129 23.06 14.30 -13.24
C GLU A 129 24.14 15.31 -13.57
N GLY A 130 24.54 16.10 -12.57
CA GLY A 130 25.57 17.11 -12.75
C GLY A 130 26.24 17.53 -11.44
N ARG A 131 27.12 18.52 -11.52
CA ARG A 131 27.76 19.15 -10.36
C ARG A 131 27.59 20.66 -10.39
N LYS A 132 27.29 21.25 -9.23
CA LYS A 132 27.23 22.69 -9.01
C LYS A 132 27.84 23.01 -7.65
N ASN A 133 28.75 23.98 -7.57
CA ASN A 133 29.44 24.36 -6.34
C ASN A 133 30.05 23.16 -5.58
N ASN A 134 30.70 22.25 -6.31
CA ASN A 134 31.25 20.99 -5.82
C ASN A 134 30.23 19.98 -5.24
N ARG A 135 28.92 20.25 -5.29
CA ARG A 135 27.86 19.33 -4.89
C ARG A 135 27.27 18.61 -6.10
N ARG A 136 26.96 17.32 -5.96
CA ARG A 136 26.29 16.53 -7.01
C ARG A 136 24.78 16.79 -6.95
N TYR A 137 24.15 17.00 -8.09
CA TYR A 137 22.69 17.15 -8.19
C TYR A 137 22.11 16.17 -9.21
N ALA A 138 20.80 15.95 -9.15
CA ALA A 138 20.03 15.28 -10.20
C ALA A 138 18.79 16.12 -10.55
N ILE A 139 18.42 16.18 -11.82
CA ILE A 139 17.19 16.81 -12.29
C ILE A 139 16.29 15.70 -12.82
N ILE A 140 15.06 15.64 -12.31
CA ILE A 140 14.03 14.69 -12.74
C ILE A 140 13.11 15.42 -13.72
N SER A 141 12.96 14.88 -14.93
CA SER A 141 11.99 15.37 -15.91
C SER A 141 10.84 14.36 -16.01
N PRO A 142 9.58 14.81 -16.14
CA PRO A 142 8.43 13.93 -16.26
C PRO A 142 8.53 13.01 -17.48
N PRO A 143 7.82 11.87 -17.47
CA PRO A 143 7.73 10.99 -18.64
C PRO A 143 7.15 11.73 -19.85
N GLN A 144 7.65 11.38 -21.04
CA GLN A 144 7.19 11.95 -22.32
C GLN A 144 5.87 11.35 -22.80
#